data_AF-T1PFV7-F1
#
_entry.id   AF-T1PFV7-F1
#
_cell.length_a   1.000
_cell.length_b   1.000
_cell.length_c   1.000
_cell.angle_alpha   90.00
_cell.angle_beta   90.00
_cell.angle_gamma   90.00
#
_symmetry.space_group_name_H-M   'P 1'
#
loop_
_entity.id
_entity.type
_entity.pdbx_description
1 polymer ?
#
loop_
_entity_poly.entity_id
_entity_poly.type
_entity_poly.pdbx_seq_one_letter_code
_entity_poly.pdbx_strand_id
1 'polypeptide(L)'
;MIDRRSQIDIPEFYVGSILAVTSSDPHAAGKVSRFVGICIQRERCGLRARFILRNVVDEQGVEVLYEMYDPTIQKIEVLRLEKRLDDHLLYLRDALPEYSTFDTNMEPEVMEDGAPVPVNDIQVRLRPRPWLERWERQNLKGVSNIDEYLTDKRRRTAKEHEKPWEKYDLMKQYRSTIPEEEQKEIYAEVYSQLHQMELQRKRNKRKRSFVKPTKLA
;
A
#
# COMPACT_ATOMS: atom_id res chain seq x y z
N MET A 1 2.91 -15.81 10.88
CA MET A 1 2.28 -14.54 10.42
C MET A 1 1.04 -14.20 11.24
N ILE A 2 0.12 -15.15 11.41
CA ILE A 2 -1.12 -14.96 12.16
C ILE A 2 -0.84 -14.57 13.62
N ASP A 3 0.11 -15.22 14.28
CA ASP A 3 0.50 -14.84 15.65
C ASP A 3 0.92 -13.37 15.76
N ARG A 4 1.64 -12.84 14.77
CA ARG A 4 1.99 -11.41 14.74
C ARG A 4 0.77 -10.52 14.55
N ARG A 5 -0.18 -10.90 13.69
CA ARG A 5 -1.47 -10.22 13.50
C ARG A 5 -2.37 -10.28 14.74
N SER A 6 -2.15 -11.23 15.65
CA SER A 6 -2.84 -11.24 16.94
C SER A 6 -2.35 -10.13 17.88
N GLN A 7 -1.08 -9.72 17.73
CA GLN A 7 -0.43 -8.70 18.58
C GLN A 7 -0.57 -7.29 18.02
N ILE A 8 -0.47 -7.13 16.69
CA ILE A 8 -0.65 -5.85 16.00
C ILE A 8 -1.78 -5.91 14.99
N ASP A 9 -2.54 -4.83 14.87
CA ASP A 9 -3.56 -4.72 13.84
C ASP A 9 -2.91 -4.34 12.51
N ILE A 10 -3.01 -5.23 11.52
CA ILE A 10 -2.52 -5.00 10.16
C ILE A 10 -3.74 -4.91 9.26
N PRO A 11 -4.19 -3.68 8.94
CA PRO A 11 -5.40 -3.45 8.15
C PRO A 11 -5.22 -3.86 6.68
N GLU A 12 -6.33 -3.92 5.96
CA GLU A 12 -6.33 -4.05 4.51
C GLU A 12 -5.95 -2.72 3.87
N PHE A 13 -5.05 -2.74 2.89
CA PHE A 13 -4.68 -1.58 2.10
C PHE A 13 -4.11 -1.99 0.74
N TYR A 14 -4.10 -1.06 -0.20
CA TYR A 14 -3.64 -1.29 -1.57
C TYR A 14 -2.57 -0.29 -1.97
N VAL A 15 -1.96 -0.53 -3.13
CA VAL A 15 -1.14 0.49 -3.78
C VAL A 15 -2.04 1.65 -4.18
N GLY A 16 -1.67 2.85 -3.73
CA GLY A 16 -2.52 4.04 -3.80
C GLY A 16 -3.06 4.50 -2.46
N SER A 17 -3.23 3.60 -1.49
CA SER A 17 -3.78 3.96 -0.17
C SER A 17 -2.79 4.83 0.61
N ILE A 18 -3.31 5.78 1.39
CA ILE A 18 -2.52 6.64 2.28
C ILE A 18 -2.46 5.99 3.66
N LEU A 19 -1.26 5.75 4.17
CA LEU A 19 -1.02 5.08 5.44
C LEU A 19 -0.25 5.98 6.39
N ALA A 20 -0.49 5.79 7.69
CA ALA A 20 0.40 6.24 8.75
C ALA A 20 0.98 5.03 9.48
N VAL A 21 2.31 4.91 9.47
CA VAL A 21 3.01 3.83 10.18
C VAL A 21 3.73 4.42 11.37
N THR A 22 3.47 3.84 12.54
CA THR A 22 4.15 4.17 13.79
C THR A 22 5.11 3.03 14.14
N SER A 23 6.40 3.33 14.20
CA SER A 23 7.47 2.38 14.52
C SER A 23 8.29 2.85 15.72
N SER A 24 8.83 1.90 16.49
CA SER A 24 9.82 2.21 17.53
C SER A 24 11.17 2.55 16.91
N ASP A 25 11.74 3.69 17.28
CA ASP A 25 13.08 4.09 16.87
C ASP A 25 13.86 4.52 18.12
N PRO A 26 14.93 3.82 18.51
CA PRO A 26 15.72 4.16 19.69
C PRO A 26 16.31 5.58 19.69
N HIS A 27 16.52 6.17 18.51
CA HIS A 27 17.18 7.46 18.33
C HIS A 27 16.20 8.62 18.13
N ALA A 28 14.92 8.34 17.86
CA ALA A 28 13.90 9.36 17.71
C ALA A 28 13.51 9.98 19.07
N ALA A 29 13.11 11.25 19.05
CA ALA A 29 12.51 11.90 20.20
C ALA A 29 11.23 11.14 20.62
N GLY A 30 11.16 10.69 21.88
CA GLY A 30 10.06 9.85 22.37
C GLY A 30 10.16 8.36 21.98
N LYS A 31 11.28 7.94 21.36
CA LYS A 31 11.56 6.56 20.92
C LYS A 31 10.55 5.97 19.92
N VAL A 32 9.74 6.83 19.31
CA VAL A 32 8.67 6.47 18.39
C VAL A 32 8.74 7.42 17.20
N SER A 33 8.65 6.86 16.00
CA SER A 33 8.59 7.60 14.75
C SER A 33 7.28 7.30 14.06
N ARG A 34 6.62 8.34 13.54
CA ARG A 34 5.40 8.21 12.75
C ARG A 34 5.64 8.80 11.37
N PHE A 35 5.40 8.02 10.33
CA PHE A 35 5.53 8.46 8.95
C PHE A 35 4.19 8.29 8.21
N VAL A 36 3.76 9.35 7.52
CA VAL A 36 2.58 9.34 6.66
C VAL A 36 3.02 9.39 5.21
N GLY A 37 2.40 8.57 4.37
CA GLY A 37 2.63 8.63 2.94
C GLY A 37 1.71 7.71 2.15
N ILE A 38 1.78 7.85 0.83
CA ILE A 38 1.09 6.96 -0.12
C ILE A 38 1.88 5.67 -0.27
N CYS A 39 1.19 4.53 -0.26
CA CYS A 39 1.79 3.25 -0.59
C CYS A 39 2.03 3.16 -2.10
N ILE A 40 3.30 3.23 -2.51
CA ILE A 40 3.67 3.21 -3.93
C ILE A 40 3.96 1.80 -4.45
N GLN A 41 4.28 0.87 -3.57
CA GLN A 41 4.60 -0.50 -3.97
C GLN A 41 4.40 -1.46 -2.81
N ARG A 42 3.90 -2.65 -3.12
CA ARG A 42 3.87 -3.80 -2.22
C ARG A 42 4.63 -4.94 -2.89
N GLU A 43 5.57 -5.53 -2.19
CA GLU A 43 6.44 -6.55 -2.75
C GLU A 43 6.62 -7.73 -1.79
N ARG A 44 7.07 -8.85 -2.35
CA ARG A 44 7.35 -10.11 -1.65
C ARG A 44 6.09 -10.69 -1.00
N CYS A 45 6.26 -11.85 -0.38
CA CYS A 45 5.20 -12.59 0.30
C CYS A 45 5.71 -13.18 1.62
N GLY A 46 4.79 -13.73 2.42
CA GLY A 46 5.11 -14.35 3.70
C GLY A 46 5.61 -13.32 4.72
N LEU A 47 6.55 -13.75 5.58
CA LEU A 47 7.16 -12.89 6.61
C LEU A 47 7.99 -11.74 6.01
N ARG A 48 8.45 -11.87 4.78
CA ARG A 48 9.27 -10.87 4.06
C ARG A 48 8.43 -9.87 3.27
N ALA A 49 7.10 -9.88 3.43
CA ALA A 49 6.22 -8.93 2.78
C ALA A 49 6.62 -7.50 3.18
N ARG A 50 6.82 -6.64 2.19
CA ARG A 50 7.27 -5.26 2.38
C ARG A 50 6.45 -4.29 1.56
N PHE A 51 6.40 -3.04 1.99
CA PHE A 51 5.73 -1.96 1.27
C PHE A 51 6.52 -0.67 1.42
N ILE A 52 6.41 0.19 0.40
CA ILE A 52 7.11 1.48 0.37
C ILE A 52 6.08 2.58 0.52
N LEU A 53 6.30 3.46 1.51
CA LEU A 53 5.57 4.71 1.65
C LEU A 53 6.39 5.85 1.09
N ARG A 54 5.72 6.74 0.35
CA ARG A 54 6.31 7.96 -0.19
C ARG A 54 5.54 9.18 0.32
N ASN A 55 6.26 10.21 0.71
CA ASN A 55 5.71 11.54 0.96
C ASN A 55 6.72 12.61 0.60
N VAL A 56 6.25 13.82 0.30
CA VAL A 56 7.10 15.01 0.18
C VAL A 56 6.94 15.80 1.48
N VAL A 57 8.00 15.85 2.27
CA VAL A 57 8.05 16.58 3.55
C VAL A 57 9.10 17.67 3.40
N ASP A 58 8.73 18.91 3.72
CA ASP A 58 9.61 20.09 3.56
C ASP A 58 10.23 20.17 2.15
N GLU A 59 9.38 20.00 1.12
CA GLU A 59 9.76 19.99 -0.31
C GLU A 59 10.74 18.87 -0.72
N GLN A 60 11.09 17.97 0.19
CA GLN A 60 11.98 16.84 -0.06
C GLN A 60 11.18 15.54 -0.17
N GLY A 61 11.39 14.81 -1.26
CA GLY A 61 10.82 13.48 -1.42
C GLY A 61 11.49 12.47 -0.49
N VAL A 62 10.71 11.88 0.43
CA VAL A 62 11.15 10.86 1.38
C VAL A 62 10.41 9.56 1.10
N GLU A 63 11.15 8.45 1.09
CA GLU A 63 10.59 7.11 0.97
C GLU A 63 11.06 6.24 2.13
N VAL A 64 10.12 5.52 2.73
CA VAL A 64 10.41 4.57 3.81
C VAL A 64 9.87 3.20 3.42
N LEU A 65 10.77 2.21 3.43
CA LEU A 65 10.42 0.82 3.21
C LEU A 65 10.13 0.17 4.57
N TYR A 66 8.92 -0.36 4.72
CA TYR A 66 8.51 -1.11 5.90
C TYR A 66 8.38 -2.59 5.59
N GLU A 67 8.90 -3.43 6.48
CA GLU A 67 8.58 -4.86 6.49
C GLU A 67 7.32 -5.07 7.31
N MET A 68 6.27 -5.65 6.71
CA MET A 68 4.92 -5.72 7.28
C MET A 68 4.86 -6.41 8.65
N TYR A 69 5.77 -7.34 8.90
CA TYR A 69 5.82 -8.14 10.12
C TYR A 69 6.98 -7.78 11.05
N ASP A 70 7.63 -6.63 10.84
CA ASP A 70 8.71 -6.14 11.69
C ASP A 70 8.22 -5.99 13.15
N PRO A 71 8.95 -6.51 14.15
CA PRO A 71 8.66 -6.25 15.57
C PRO A 71 8.67 -4.77 15.95
N THR A 72 9.41 -3.91 15.24
CA THR A 72 9.48 -2.47 15.57
C THR A 72 8.18 -1.73 15.26
N ILE A 73 7.35 -2.24 14.35
CA ILE A 73 6.06 -1.63 14.00
C ILE A 73 5.10 -1.78 15.17
N GLN A 74 4.60 -0.65 15.65
CA GLN A 74 3.63 -0.58 16.74
C GLN A 74 2.20 -0.50 16.20
N LYS A 75 1.98 0.29 15.15
CA LYS A 75 0.66 0.53 14.57
C LYS A 75 0.74 0.87 13.08
N ILE A 76 -0.17 0.31 12.30
CA ILE A 76 -0.41 0.71 10.91
C ILE A 76 -1.83 1.23 10.85
N GLU A 77 -1.98 2.50 10.46
CA GLU A 77 -3.27 3.16 10.27
C GLU A 77 -3.48 3.41 8.78
N VAL A 78 -4.68 3.09 8.28
CA VAL A 78 -5.10 3.49 6.94
C VAL A 78 -5.80 4.83 7.10
N LEU A 79 -5.23 5.88 6.51
CA LEU A 79 -5.83 7.22 6.51
C LEU A 79 -6.85 7.37 5.39
N ARG A 80 -6.50 6.89 4.19
CA ARG A 80 -7.40 6.82 3.04
C ARG A 80 -7.21 5.50 2.32
N LEU A 81 -8.29 4.73 2.21
CA LEU A 81 -8.31 3.46 1.50
C LEU A 81 -8.73 3.70 0.04
N GLU A 82 -7.77 3.63 -0.87
CA GLU A 82 -8.01 3.75 -2.31
C GLU A 82 -7.08 2.83 -3.11
N LYS A 83 -7.50 2.48 -4.33
CA LYS A 83 -6.69 1.83 -5.36
C LYS A 83 -6.35 2.82 -6.46
N ARG A 84 -5.23 2.61 -7.15
CA ARG A 84 -4.90 3.28 -8.41
C ARG A 84 -5.09 2.35 -9.60
N LEU A 85 -4.94 2.92 -10.80
CA LEU A 85 -5.02 2.18 -12.06
C LEU A 85 -3.85 1.20 -12.28
N ASP A 86 -2.70 1.48 -11.66
CA ASP A 86 -1.47 0.71 -11.81
C ASP A 86 -1.13 -0.07 -10.53
N ASP A 87 -0.47 -1.21 -10.70
CA ASP A 87 -0.05 -2.09 -9.59
C ASP A 87 1.11 -1.50 -8.76
N HIS A 88 1.83 -0.52 -9.31
CA HIS A 88 2.88 0.23 -8.62
C HIS A 88 2.92 1.69 -9.09
N LEU A 89 3.31 2.58 -8.18
CA LEU A 89 3.36 4.03 -8.39
C LEU A 89 4.79 4.57 -8.33
N LEU A 90 5.78 3.77 -8.71
CA LEU A 90 7.19 4.16 -8.71
C LEU A 90 7.47 5.40 -9.58
N TYR A 91 6.63 5.64 -10.60
CA TYR A 91 6.67 6.83 -11.44
C TYR A 91 6.41 8.14 -10.69
N LEU A 92 5.86 8.10 -9.46
CA LEU A 92 5.71 9.27 -8.59
C LEU A 92 7.05 9.92 -8.21
N ARG A 93 8.17 9.22 -8.38
CA ARG A 93 9.53 9.77 -8.24
C ARG A 93 9.84 10.83 -9.31
N ASP A 94 9.34 10.61 -10.52
CA ASP A 94 9.53 11.49 -11.68
C ASP A 94 8.32 12.40 -11.95
N ALA A 95 7.24 12.25 -11.19
CA ALA A 95 6.05 13.09 -11.25
C ALA A 95 6.24 14.47 -10.61
N LEU A 96 5.24 15.34 -10.80
CA LEU A 96 5.12 16.57 -10.04
C LEU A 96 4.93 16.27 -8.52
N PRO A 97 5.52 17.06 -7.61
CA PRO A 97 5.42 16.82 -6.17
C PRO A 97 3.99 16.80 -5.63
N GLU A 98 3.05 17.52 -6.27
CA GLU A 98 1.64 17.62 -5.89
C GLU A 98 0.96 16.25 -5.72
N TYR A 99 1.32 15.27 -6.57
CA TYR A 99 0.74 13.92 -6.51
C TYR A 99 1.32 13.03 -5.39
N SER A 100 2.41 13.48 -4.74
CA SER A 100 3.10 12.76 -3.66
C SER A 100 3.11 13.50 -2.33
N THR A 101 2.53 14.69 -2.26
CA THR A 101 2.54 15.54 -1.07
C THR A 101 1.26 15.29 -0.28
N PHE A 102 1.40 14.80 0.95
CA PHE A 102 0.29 14.53 1.86
C PHE A 102 0.56 15.15 3.22
N ASP A 103 -0.48 15.69 3.84
CA ASP A 103 -0.36 16.25 5.18
C ASP A 103 0.01 15.15 6.21
N THR A 104 1.07 15.41 6.96
CA THR A 104 1.53 14.56 8.05
C THR A 104 0.49 14.38 9.16
N ASN A 105 -0.42 15.35 9.33
CA ASN A 105 -1.48 15.33 10.34
C ASN A 105 -2.85 14.93 9.78
N MET A 106 -2.90 14.34 8.58
CA MET A 106 -4.15 13.87 7.97
C MET A 106 -4.91 12.91 8.89
N GLU A 107 -6.20 13.18 9.06
CA GLU A 107 -7.10 12.33 9.84
C GLU A 107 -7.63 11.15 8.99
N PRO A 108 -7.93 9.99 9.61
CA PRO A 108 -8.49 8.86 8.90
C PRO A 108 -9.91 9.12 8.37
N GLU A 109 -10.12 8.86 7.09
CA GLU A 109 -11.42 8.89 6.44
C GLU A 109 -12.23 7.64 6.81
N VAL A 110 -13.45 7.85 7.29
CA VAL A 110 -14.34 6.75 7.67
C VAL A 110 -15.03 6.19 6.43
N MET A 111 -14.84 4.90 6.18
CA MET A 111 -15.55 4.15 5.15
C MET A 111 -16.65 3.29 5.79
N GLU A 112 -17.75 3.08 5.07
CA GLU A 112 -18.79 2.14 5.51
C GLU A 112 -18.29 0.70 5.42
N ASP A 113 -18.58 -0.09 6.47
CA ASP A 113 -18.19 -1.50 6.53
C ASP A 113 -18.83 -2.29 5.38
N GLY A 114 -18.00 -2.82 4.47
CA GLY A 114 -18.43 -3.65 3.34
C GLY A 114 -18.61 -2.91 2.01
N ALA A 115 -18.40 -1.59 1.97
CA ALA A 115 -18.34 -0.86 0.71
C ALA A 115 -17.16 -1.37 -0.17
N PRO A 116 -17.32 -1.44 -1.50
CA PRO A 116 -16.21 -1.79 -2.38
C PRO A 116 -15.12 -0.69 -2.30
N VAL A 117 -13.85 -1.12 -2.35
CA VAL A 117 -12.72 -0.19 -2.31
C VAL A 117 -12.73 0.71 -3.54
N PRO A 118 -12.72 2.05 -3.38
CA PRO A 118 -12.77 2.98 -4.50
C PRO A 118 -11.47 2.93 -5.32
N VAL A 119 -11.62 2.98 -6.64
CA VAL A 119 -10.50 3.10 -7.59
C VAL A 119 -10.41 4.55 -8.02
N ASN A 120 -9.24 5.14 -7.84
CA ASN A 120 -8.94 6.52 -8.16
C ASN A 120 -8.23 6.60 -9.52
N ASP A 121 -8.96 7.11 -10.51
CA ASP A 121 -8.57 7.16 -11.92
C ASP A 121 -7.72 8.39 -12.29
N ILE A 122 -7.26 9.17 -11.30
CA ILE A 122 -6.39 10.33 -11.55
C ILE A 122 -5.14 9.90 -12.33
N GLN A 123 -4.90 10.61 -13.44
CA GLN A 123 -3.68 10.48 -14.22
C GLN A 123 -2.65 11.51 -13.76
N VAL A 124 -1.44 11.01 -13.50
CA VAL A 124 -0.29 11.77 -13.02
C VAL A 124 0.47 12.37 -14.18
N ARG A 125 0.93 13.62 -14.00
CA ARG A 125 1.81 14.30 -14.95
C ARG A 125 3.28 14.16 -14.54
N LEU A 126 4.11 13.64 -15.45
CA LEU A 126 5.56 13.52 -15.27
C LEU A 126 6.27 14.84 -15.54
N ARG A 127 7.38 15.05 -14.81
CA ARG A 127 8.35 16.12 -15.08
C ARG A 127 9.04 15.87 -16.43
N PRO A 128 9.67 16.90 -17.02
CA PRO A 128 10.54 16.70 -18.16
C PRO A 128 11.68 15.71 -17.84
N ARG A 129 12.16 15.03 -18.88
CA ARG A 129 13.25 14.06 -18.79
C ARG A 129 14.55 14.74 -18.32
N PRO A 130 15.50 14.02 -17.68
CA PRO A 130 15.61 12.56 -17.55
C PRO A 130 14.73 11.96 -16.42
N TRP A 131 14.24 10.74 -16.65
CA TRP A 131 13.49 9.93 -15.68
C TRP A 131 14.36 8.80 -15.12
N LEU A 132 13.99 8.27 -13.96
CA LEU A 132 14.64 7.14 -13.31
C LEU A 132 14.52 5.86 -14.13
N GLU A 133 13.32 5.57 -14.63
CA GLU A 133 13.04 4.37 -15.42
C GLU A 133 12.47 4.71 -16.80
N ARG A 134 12.38 3.67 -17.64
CA ARG A 134 11.73 3.73 -18.94
C ARG A 134 10.24 3.46 -18.80
N TRP A 135 9.53 4.42 -18.20
CA TRP A 135 8.08 4.35 -17.95
C TRP A 135 7.28 4.06 -19.24
N GLU A 136 7.79 4.49 -20.40
CA GLU A 136 7.19 4.23 -21.70
C GLU A 136 7.07 2.75 -22.08
N ARG A 137 7.76 1.84 -21.36
CA ARG A 137 7.79 0.40 -21.66
C ARG A 137 6.90 -0.43 -20.74
N GLN A 138 6.32 0.19 -19.71
CA GLN A 138 5.65 -0.52 -18.62
C GLN A 138 4.12 -0.55 -18.77
N ASN A 139 3.58 -0.02 -19.87
CA ASN A 139 2.13 0.00 -20.16
C ASN A 139 1.30 0.62 -19.01
N LEU A 140 1.82 1.69 -18.39
CA LEU A 140 1.16 2.41 -17.30
C LEU A 140 -0.11 3.11 -17.79
N LYS A 141 -1.18 3.04 -16.99
CA LYS A 141 -2.47 3.68 -17.25
C LYS A 141 -2.64 4.99 -16.47
N GLY A 142 -1.95 5.11 -15.33
CA GLY A 142 -2.03 6.26 -14.44
C GLY A 142 -1.14 7.43 -14.82
N VAL A 143 -0.58 7.49 -16.04
CA VAL A 143 0.30 8.57 -16.49
C VAL A 143 -0.20 9.17 -17.80
N SER A 144 -0.37 10.49 -17.85
CA SER A 144 -1.01 11.17 -18.99
C SER A 144 -0.05 11.64 -20.09
N ASN A 145 1.15 12.12 -19.73
CA ASN A 145 1.99 12.91 -20.64
C ASN A 145 3.28 12.22 -21.11
N ILE A 146 3.35 10.88 -21.03
CA ILE A 146 4.55 10.14 -21.47
C ILE A 146 4.88 10.48 -22.93
N ASP A 147 3.85 10.57 -23.77
CA ASP A 147 3.98 10.79 -25.21
C ASP A 147 4.53 12.18 -25.58
N GLU A 148 4.38 13.19 -24.72
CA GLU A 148 4.88 14.56 -24.94
C GLU A 148 6.42 14.60 -25.03
N TYR A 149 7.11 13.71 -24.32
CA TYR A 149 8.59 13.71 -24.23
C TYR A 149 9.25 12.60 -25.05
N LEU A 150 8.47 11.86 -25.85
CA LEU A 150 8.91 10.65 -26.53
C LEU A 150 9.18 10.92 -28.02
N THR A 151 10.41 10.64 -28.47
CA THR A 151 10.75 10.68 -29.89
C THR A 151 10.23 9.45 -30.63
N ASP A 152 9.99 9.55 -31.94
CA ASP A 152 9.51 8.44 -32.77
C ASP A 152 10.38 7.19 -32.67
N LYS A 153 11.71 7.37 -32.60
CA LYS A 153 12.65 6.27 -32.40
C LYS A 153 12.34 5.50 -31.11
N ARG A 154 12.04 6.21 -30.01
CA ARG A 154 11.73 5.59 -28.72
C ARG A 154 10.36 4.95 -28.71
N ARG A 155 9.37 5.54 -29.37
CA ARG A 155 8.05 4.92 -29.58
C ARG A 155 8.18 3.55 -30.25
N ARG A 156 8.98 3.46 -31.31
CA ARG A 156 9.27 2.18 -31.98
C ARG A 156 9.93 1.17 -31.04
N THR A 157 10.98 1.57 -30.31
CA THR A 157 11.66 0.68 -29.37
C THR A 157 10.77 0.27 -28.19
N ALA A 158 9.87 1.12 -27.72
CA ALA A 158 8.91 0.77 -26.67
C ALA A 158 7.93 -0.29 -27.19
N LYS A 159 7.38 -0.09 -28.39
CA LYS A 159 6.50 -1.05 -29.07
C LYS A 159 7.17 -2.40 -29.33
N GLU A 160 8.47 -2.42 -29.67
CA GLU A 160 9.25 -3.66 -29.82
C GLU A 160 9.40 -4.44 -28.51
N HIS A 161 9.32 -3.77 -27.36
CA HIS A 161 9.43 -4.41 -26.04
C HIS A 161 8.08 -4.91 -25.51
N GLU A 162 6.96 -4.48 -26.10
CA GLU A 162 5.66 -5.01 -25.71
C GLU A 162 5.63 -6.52 -25.90
N LYS A 163 4.96 -7.22 -24.98
CA LYS A 163 4.77 -8.66 -25.03
C LYS A 163 3.29 -9.02 -25.07
N PRO A 164 2.58 -8.76 -26.19
CA PRO A 164 1.14 -9.00 -26.28
C PRO A 164 0.74 -10.46 -26.07
N TRP A 165 1.66 -11.41 -26.25
CA TRP A 165 1.42 -12.84 -26.05
C TRP A 165 1.31 -13.24 -24.57
N GLU A 166 1.83 -12.45 -23.63
CA GLU A 166 1.80 -12.81 -22.20
C GLU A 166 0.38 -12.90 -21.64
N LYS A 167 -0.58 -12.16 -22.19
CA LYS A 167 -2.01 -12.28 -21.78
C LYS A 167 -2.60 -13.66 -22.08
N TYR A 168 -2.01 -14.38 -23.03
CA TYR A 168 -2.45 -15.70 -23.47
C TYR A 168 -1.56 -16.83 -22.90
N ASP A 169 -0.53 -16.51 -22.12
CA ASP A 169 0.36 -17.50 -21.52
C ASP A 169 -0.25 -18.08 -20.24
N LEU A 170 -1.02 -19.16 -20.41
CA LEU A 170 -1.67 -19.88 -19.29
C LEU A 170 -0.67 -20.44 -18.29
N MET A 171 0.52 -20.82 -18.74
CA MET A 171 1.54 -21.39 -17.86
C MET A 171 2.16 -20.30 -16.98
N LYS A 172 2.35 -19.08 -17.52
CA LYS A 172 2.75 -17.92 -16.73
C LYS A 172 1.68 -17.56 -15.69
N GLN A 173 0.40 -17.57 -16.08
CA GLN A 173 -0.72 -17.37 -15.14
C GLN A 173 -0.69 -18.41 -14.02
N TYR A 174 -0.62 -19.69 -14.36
CA TYR A 174 -0.55 -20.79 -13.40
C TYR A 174 0.62 -20.64 -12.41
N ARG A 175 1.82 -20.27 -12.87
CA ARG A 175 2.97 -20.04 -11.98
C ARG A 175 2.83 -18.82 -11.07
N SER A 176 2.00 -17.85 -11.44
CA SER A 176 1.77 -16.63 -10.67
C SER A 176 0.64 -16.76 -9.65
N THR A 177 -0.24 -17.74 -9.82
CA THR A 177 -1.42 -17.97 -8.99
C THR A 177 -1.29 -19.25 -8.19
N ILE A 178 -1.82 -19.25 -6.97
CA ILE A 178 -1.95 -20.49 -6.18
C ILE A 178 -3.15 -21.28 -6.75
N PRO A 179 -3.07 -22.62 -6.91
CA PRO A 179 -4.20 -23.44 -7.34
C PRO A 179 -5.43 -23.27 -6.44
N GLU A 180 -6.64 -23.40 -6.99
CA GLU A 180 -7.89 -23.13 -6.26
C GLU A 180 -8.08 -24.03 -5.02
N GLU A 181 -7.64 -25.29 -5.11
CA GLU A 181 -7.70 -26.25 -3.99
C GLU A 181 -6.86 -25.78 -2.80
N GLU A 182 -5.61 -25.39 -3.06
CA GLU A 182 -4.71 -24.82 -2.05
C GLU A 182 -5.23 -23.47 -1.53
N GLN A 183 -5.81 -22.63 -2.39
CA GLN A 183 -6.44 -21.38 -1.96
C GLN A 183 -7.57 -21.63 -0.96
N LYS A 184 -8.45 -22.61 -1.23
CA LYS A 184 -9.56 -22.96 -0.33
C LYS A 184 -9.06 -23.42 1.03
N GLU A 185 -8.02 -24.24 1.06
CA GLU A 185 -7.40 -24.70 2.30
C GLU A 185 -6.79 -23.53 3.10
N ILE A 186 -5.99 -22.69 2.44
CA ILE A 186 -5.38 -21.50 3.06
C ILE A 186 -6.46 -20.54 3.58
N TYR A 187 -7.49 -20.28 2.78
CA TYR A 187 -8.59 -19.39 3.19
C TYR A 187 -9.37 -19.97 4.36
N ALA A 188 -9.66 -21.26 4.38
CA ALA A 188 -10.35 -21.89 5.50
C ALA A 188 -9.56 -21.73 6.81
N GLU A 189 -8.25 -21.95 6.77
CA GLU A 189 -7.36 -21.73 7.92
C GLU A 189 -7.35 -20.25 8.34
N VAL A 190 -7.02 -19.35 7.42
CA VAL A 190 -6.82 -17.93 7.71
C VAL A 190 -8.12 -17.25 8.15
N TYR A 191 -9.23 -17.48 7.47
CA TYR A 191 -10.51 -16.86 7.83
C TYR A 191 -11.01 -17.31 9.20
N SER A 192 -10.85 -18.60 9.53
CA SER A 192 -11.27 -19.10 10.85
C SER A 192 -10.52 -18.38 11.97
N GLN A 193 -9.20 -18.22 11.83
CA GLN A 193 -8.36 -17.56 12.83
C GLN A 193 -8.61 -16.05 12.87
N LEU A 194 -8.68 -15.38 11.70
CA LEU A 194 -8.97 -13.94 11.62
C LEU A 194 -10.34 -13.59 12.20
N HIS A 195 -11.37 -14.40 11.92
CA HIS A 195 -12.70 -14.18 12.46
C HIS A 195 -12.72 -14.30 13.99
N GLN A 196 -12.05 -15.30 14.55
CA GLN A 196 -11.90 -15.43 16.01
C GLN A 196 -11.19 -14.22 16.63
N MET A 197 -10.12 -13.74 15.99
CA MET A 197 -9.40 -12.54 16.42
C MET A 197 -10.28 -11.29 16.36
N GLU A 198 -11.07 -11.12 15.29
CA GLU A 198 -11.98 -9.99 15.14
C GLU A 198 -13.06 -9.98 16.23
N LEU A 199 -13.67 -11.14 16.51
CA LEU A 199 -14.63 -11.30 17.61
C LEU A 199 -13.99 -10.97 18.96
N GLN A 200 -12.77 -11.43 19.22
CA GLN A 200 -12.03 -11.11 20.44
C GLN A 200 -11.76 -9.61 20.56
N ARG A 201 -11.37 -8.95 19.47
CA ARG A 201 -11.16 -7.49 19.42
C ARG A 201 -12.46 -6.72 19.68
N LYS A 202 -13.57 -7.11 19.05
CA LYS A 202 -14.91 -6.52 19.29
C LYS A 202 -15.32 -6.67 20.77
N ARG A 203 -15.09 -7.85 21.37
CA ARG A 203 -15.33 -8.08 22.81
C ARG A 203 -14.45 -7.18 23.69
N ASN A 204 -13.16 -7.07 23.38
CA ASN A 204 -12.23 -6.23 24.13
C ASN A 204 -12.58 -4.74 24.02
N LYS A 205 -12.99 -4.25 22.84
CA LYS A 205 -13.45 -2.87 22.63
C LYS A 205 -14.66 -2.55 23.49
N ARG A 206 -15.67 -3.44 23.52
CA ARG A 206 -16.87 -3.31 24.37
C ARG A 206 -16.57 -3.33 25.88
N LYS A 207 -15.57 -4.13 26.31
CA LYS A 207 -15.12 -4.15 27.71
C LYS A 207 -14.47 -2.82 28.11
N ARG A 208 -13.66 -2.23 27.24
CA ARG A 208 -12.96 -0.95 27.52
C ARG A 208 -13.91 0.25 27.56
N SER A 209 -15.00 0.25 26.79
CA SER A 209 -16.03 1.30 26.87
C SER A 209 -16.83 1.26 28.18
N PHE A 210 -16.84 0.13 28.88
CA PHE A 210 -17.51 0.00 30.17
C PHE A 210 -16.54 0.40 31.31
N VAL A 211 -16.37 1.70 31.54
CA VAL A 211 -15.73 2.21 32.76
C VAL A 211 -16.84 2.32 33.81
N LYS A 212 -16.78 1.52 34.88
CA LYS A 212 -17.73 1.67 36.01
C LYS A 212 -17.57 3.10 36.55
N PRO A 213 -18.66 3.87 36.75
CA PRO A 213 -18.56 5.18 37.38
C PRO A 213 -17.98 5.00 38.78
N THR A 214 -16.84 5.64 39.04
CA THR A 214 -16.29 5.78 40.38
C THR A 214 -17.28 6.60 41.19
N LYS A 215 -17.86 6.01 42.23
CA LYS A 215 -18.61 6.78 43.23
C LYS A 215 -17.63 7.78 43.85
N LEU A 216 -17.84 9.07 43.59
CA LEU A 216 -17.21 10.13 44.37
C LEU A 216 -17.71 9.95 45.81
N ALA A 217 -16.77 9.66 46.71
CA ALA A 217 -17.00 9.59 48.15
C ALA A 217 -16.95 11.00 48.75
#